data_AF-A0A0D2MM57-F1
#
_entry.id   AF-A0A0D2MM57-F1
#
_cell.length_a   1.000
_cell.length_b   1.000
_cell.length_c   1.000
_cell.angle_alpha   90.00
_cell.angle_beta   90.00
_cell.angle_gamma   90.00
#
_symmetry.space_group_name_H-M   'P 1'
#
loop_
_entity.id
_entity.type
_entity.pdbx_description
1 polymer ?
#
loop_
_entity_poly.entity_id
_entity_poly.type
_entity_poly.pdbx_seq_one_letter_code
_entity_poly.pdbx_strand_id
1 'polypeptide(L)'
;MRVLAIILLAGLVAGAAAQVRANDFNFFPSAAAANCTQGDCAFPAAWWRRNQTEYKALGNANGAGLLKIAVSDYFPEGPTLYVVPGAWCDTSGALANASTSGLRPRASRRRFLRFLMADEAKAWQPPSVTVNGGMTCTILGEDAVSYKVGGGAAQAAERVNNGAYKIPLPNNMADGETCVEVMAVYNTSRVATSPRYDQWYEPLGEDTTTFSRKFCLYKLTKQADATLKFDMCTSNKFTLNISNITPLPVNVSLNDKPLPANLFRPLIKMWGGKVSELDGSPSGNAYDELSSRSEANYIAKFFPIASSYAGEKLSFPLSEKLQEGYYEVSAVISIVTQYPALTNLTGLNQITQDDESGTSSKVTGLFEAASRMIHNATLVGVQKNSTLTTLSAISSASHSAGEAVQAGDKIVLNWKFRGIGSATCTHDGQPASNAANGKCVSPLTITAKDFGSAKTRHKVEVTFTDVCGRVKNAGFEYNQEGVKTLSATEALNDDGTIRIVGGGNIGGGAYNAAGGLRAAGSLVLGVLGALVLLLL
;
A
#
# COMPACT_ATOMS: atom_id res chain seq x y z
N MET A 1 33.56 -71.49 -28.99
CA MET A 1 33.87 -70.41 -29.96
C MET A 1 32.93 -69.27 -29.66
N ARG A 2 33.36 -68.30 -28.82
CA ARG A 2 34.07 -67.06 -29.20
C ARG A 2 33.19 -66.18 -30.09
N VAL A 3 32.52 -65.19 -29.47
CA VAL A 3 32.87 -63.75 -29.53
C VAL A 3 32.40 -63.12 -30.85
N LEU A 4 31.26 -62.41 -30.83
CA LEU A 4 30.90 -61.24 -31.66
C LEU A 4 29.38 -61.00 -31.63
N ALA A 5 28.86 -60.32 -30.59
CA ALA A 5 27.54 -59.65 -30.63
C ALA A 5 27.28 -58.79 -29.37
N ILE A 6 28.25 -57.99 -28.89
CA ILE A 6 28.01 -56.99 -27.83
C ILE A 6 28.84 -55.74 -28.12
N ILE A 7 28.62 -55.06 -29.25
CA ILE A 7 28.98 -53.63 -29.45
C ILE A 7 28.04 -53.06 -30.52
N LEU A 8 26.76 -52.83 -30.19
CA LEU A 8 25.89 -51.97 -31.01
C LEU A 8 24.61 -51.54 -30.27
N LEU A 9 24.68 -51.27 -28.97
CA LEU A 9 23.56 -50.67 -28.23
C LEU A 9 24.02 -50.00 -26.91
N ALA A 10 25.16 -49.32 -26.95
CA ALA A 10 25.69 -48.52 -25.83
C ALA A 10 26.10 -47.10 -26.30
N GLY A 11 25.36 -46.53 -27.24
CA GLY A 11 25.65 -45.21 -27.83
C GLY A 11 24.51 -44.18 -27.79
N LEU A 12 23.37 -44.48 -27.14
CA LEU A 12 22.17 -43.61 -27.21
C LEU A 12 21.42 -43.43 -25.88
N VAL A 13 22.05 -43.69 -24.74
CA VAL A 13 21.50 -43.34 -23.42
C VAL A 13 22.58 -42.68 -22.55
N ALA A 14 23.22 -41.65 -23.11
CA ALA A 14 24.08 -40.70 -22.40
C ALA A 14 24.02 -39.34 -23.13
N GLY A 15 22.80 -38.83 -23.32
CA GLY A 15 22.55 -37.55 -23.98
C GLY A 15 21.34 -36.79 -23.41
N ALA A 16 20.81 -37.23 -22.26
CA ALA A 16 19.75 -36.54 -21.54
C ALA A 16 20.30 -35.61 -20.44
N ALA A 17 21.55 -35.15 -20.59
CA ALA A 17 22.06 -34.02 -19.84
C ALA A 17 21.57 -32.74 -20.54
N ALA A 18 20.51 -32.15 -20.00
CA ALA A 18 20.08 -30.77 -20.22
C ALA A 18 20.27 -30.25 -21.65
N GLN A 19 19.28 -30.47 -22.53
CA GLN A 19 19.05 -29.55 -23.63
C GLN A 19 18.68 -28.19 -23.04
N VAL A 20 19.72 -27.41 -22.70
CA VAL A 20 19.61 -25.96 -22.53
C VAL A 20 19.03 -25.45 -23.84
N ARG A 21 17.79 -24.96 -23.80
CA ARG A 21 17.20 -24.32 -24.96
C ARG A 21 18.08 -23.11 -25.29
N ALA A 22 18.50 -23.03 -26.54
CA ALA A 22 19.36 -22.00 -27.14
C ALA A 22 18.86 -20.54 -27.06
N ASN A 23 17.82 -20.27 -26.27
CA ASN A 23 17.17 -18.97 -26.17
C ASN A 23 17.15 -18.45 -24.73
N ASP A 24 17.72 -19.19 -23.79
CA ASP A 24 17.72 -18.82 -22.38
C ASP A 24 18.88 -17.83 -22.14
N PHE A 25 18.57 -16.54 -22.15
CA PHE A 25 19.39 -15.57 -21.43
C PHE A 25 19.33 -15.98 -19.97
N ASN A 26 20.32 -16.73 -19.51
CA ASN A 26 20.29 -17.23 -18.15
C ASN A 26 20.95 -16.18 -17.28
N PHE A 27 20.13 -15.37 -16.61
CA PHE A 27 20.63 -14.45 -15.60
C PHE A 27 21.45 -15.18 -14.53
N PHE A 28 21.33 -16.50 -14.34
CA PHE A 28 22.08 -17.19 -13.30
C PHE A 28 22.60 -18.54 -13.78
N PRO A 29 23.90 -18.69 -14.08
CA PRO A 29 24.44 -19.97 -14.52
C PRO A 29 24.16 -21.02 -13.44
N SER A 30 23.38 -22.05 -13.77
CA SER A 30 22.98 -23.09 -12.81
C SER A 30 24.14 -23.99 -12.36
N ALA A 31 25.36 -23.77 -12.87
CA ALA A 31 26.55 -24.58 -12.59
C ALA A 31 27.89 -23.82 -12.62
N ALA A 32 27.91 -22.51 -12.90
CA ALA A 32 29.13 -21.73 -12.74
C ALA A 32 29.08 -21.16 -11.33
N ALA A 33 29.77 -21.82 -10.41
CA ALA A 33 30.11 -21.21 -9.15
C ALA A 33 30.85 -19.90 -9.46
N ALA A 34 30.16 -18.75 -9.34
CA ALA A 34 30.82 -17.59 -8.75
C ALA A 34 31.57 -18.15 -7.54
N ASN A 35 32.86 -17.84 -7.40
CA ASN A 35 33.75 -18.54 -6.47
C ASN A 35 33.27 -18.37 -5.01
N CYS A 36 32.32 -19.20 -4.58
CA CYS A 36 31.55 -19.03 -3.36
C CYS A 36 32.38 -19.27 -2.09
N THR A 37 33.64 -19.66 -2.23
CA THR A 37 34.58 -19.82 -1.14
C THR A 37 35.06 -18.49 -0.54
N GLN A 38 34.88 -17.35 -1.23
CA GLN A 38 35.32 -16.02 -0.76
C GLN A 38 34.20 -15.11 -0.21
N GLY A 39 32.98 -15.63 -0.01
CA GLY A 39 31.87 -14.87 0.60
C GLY A 39 30.98 -14.09 -0.38
N ASP A 40 31.31 -14.06 -1.67
CA ASP A 40 30.60 -13.29 -2.72
C ASP A 40 29.26 -13.92 -3.19
N CYS A 41 28.68 -14.84 -2.40
CA CYS A 41 27.50 -15.64 -2.77
C CYS A 41 26.26 -15.38 -1.90
N ALA A 42 26.22 -14.26 -1.17
CA ALA A 42 25.00 -13.80 -0.50
C ALA A 42 24.00 -13.21 -1.52
N PHE A 43 23.67 -13.99 -2.55
CA PHE A 43 22.73 -13.54 -3.57
C PHE A 43 21.31 -13.75 -3.09
N PRO A 44 20.45 -12.72 -3.12
CA PRO A 44 19.10 -12.86 -2.60
C PRO A 44 18.37 -13.98 -3.34
N ALA A 45 17.65 -14.83 -2.60
CA ALA A 45 17.00 -16.01 -3.16
C ALA A 45 16.12 -15.67 -4.37
N ALA A 46 15.52 -14.47 -4.39
CA ALA A 46 14.74 -13.94 -5.50
C ALA A 46 15.40 -14.18 -6.85
N TRP A 47 16.71 -13.96 -6.94
CA TRP A 47 17.45 -14.05 -8.18
C TRP A 47 17.73 -15.46 -8.65
N TRP A 48 17.59 -16.51 -7.84
CA TRP A 48 18.02 -17.84 -8.27
C TRP A 48 17.19 -18.33 -9.46
N ARG A 49 17.84 -18.96 -10.46
CA ARG A 49 17.17 -19.47 -11.68
C ARG A 49 15.90 -20.26 -11.36
N ARG A 50 15.96 -21.13 -10.35
CA ARG A 50 14.82 -21.95 -9.93
C ARG A 50 13.61 -21.10 -9.50
N ASN A 51 13.86 -19.99 -8.79
CA ASN A 51 12.84 -19.08 -8.27
C ASN A 51 12.27 -18.20 -9.40
N GLN A 52 13.13 -17.74 -10.30
CA GLN A 52 12.73 -16.94 -11.48
C GLN A 52 11.87 -17.75 -12.48
N THR A 53 12.05 -19.07 -12.51
CA THR A 53 11.33 -20.00 -13.41
C THR A 53 10.16 -20.74 -12.76
N GLU A 54 9.96 -20.56 -11.45
CA GLU A 54 8.88 -21.20 -10.67
C GLU A 54 7.50 -20.80 -11.21
N TYR A 55 7.33 -19.51 -11.51
CA TYR A 55 6.04 -18.94 -11.91
C TYR A 55 5.85 -18.93 -13.43
N LYS A 56 5.64 -20.11 -14.03
CA LYS A 56 5.46 -20.28 -15.48
C LYS A 56 4.36 -19.38 -16.08
N ALA A 57 3.31 -19.08 -15.31
CA ALA A 57 2.21 -18.21 -15.71
C ALA A 57 2.64 -16.76 -16.01
N LEU A 58 3.80 -16.33 -15.50
CA LEU A 58 4.39 -15.01 -15.80
C LEU A 58 5.15 -14.97 -17.14
N GLY A 59 5.15 -16.07 -17.90
CA GLY A 59 5.87 -16.16 -19.18
C GLY A 59 7.36 -16.47 -19.04
N ASN A 60 7.83 -16.80 -17.84
CA ASN A 60 9.26 -17.04 -17.54
C ASN A 60 9.75 -18.46 -17.90
N ALA A 61 8.87 -19.35 -18.36
CA ALA A 61 9.18 -20.76 -18.60
C ALA A 61 10.30 -21.01 -19.63
N ASN A 62 10.62 -20.02 -20.47
CA ASN A 62 11.60 -20.12 -21.55
C ASN A 62 12.70 -19.04 -21.48
N GLY A 63 12.94 -18.44 -20.30
CA GLY A 63 13.95 -17.38 -20.16
C GLY A 63 13.72 -16.12 -21.01
N ALA A 64 12.55 -15.98 -21.63
CA ALA A 64 12.27 -15.03 -22.70
C ALA A 64 11.70 -13.69 -22.22
N GLY A 65 11.61 -13.49 -20.90
CA GLY A 65 10.89 -12.39 -20.29
C GLY A 65 11.73 -11.43 -19.48
N LEU A 66 11.42 -10.13 -19.63
CA LEU A 66 11.69 -9.10 -18.63
C LEU A 66 11.06 -9.58 -17.32
N LEU A 67 11.87 -9.98 -16.34
CA LEU A 67 11.38 -10.34 -15.02
C LEU A 67 11.55 -9.15 -14.10
N LYS A 68 10.48 -8.81 -13.39
CA LYS A 68 10.50 -7.82 -12.32
C LYS A 68 10.60 -8.53 -10.97
N ILE A 69 11.57 -8.12 -10.16
CA ILE A 69 11.76 -8.64 -8.81
C ILE A 69 11.70 -7.51 -7.78
N ALA A 70 11.39 -7.84 -6.53
CA ALA A 70 11.44 -6.88 -5.44
C ALA A 70 12.68 -7.12 -4.59
N VAL A 71 13.44 -6.04 -4.33
CA VAL A 71 14.71 -6.11 -3.61
C VAL A 71 14.73 -5.17 -2.41
N SER A 72 15.25 -5.62 -1.27
CA SER A 72 15.51 -4.78 -0.10
C SER A 72 16.64 -3.77 -0.37
N ASP A 73 16.88 -2.87 0.58
CA ASP A 73 18.06 -2.00 0.51
C ASP A 73 19.35 -2.81 0.74
N TYR A 74 20.33 -2.60 -0.14
CA TYR A 74 21.66 -3.21 -0.11
C TYR A 74 22.65 -2.06 0.05
N PHE A 75 22.92 -1.70 1.30
CA PHE A 75 23.87 -0.67 1.70
C PHE A 75 24.83 -1.26 2.74
N PRO A 76 26.15 -1.01 2.68
CA PRO A 76 26.84 -0.06 1.78
C PRO A 76 27.21 -0.59 0.38
N GLU A 77 27.01 -1.89 0.13
CA GLU A 77 27.36 -2.54 -1.14
C GLU A 77 26.13 -2.82 -1.99
N GLY A 78 26.19 -2.50 -3.28
CA GLY A 78 25.12 -2.80 -4.22
C GLY A 78 25.09 -4.28 -4.62
N PRO A 79 23.94 -4.80 -5.07
CA PRO A 79 23.85 -6.19 -5.50
C PRO A 79 24.67 -6.43 -6.78
N THR A 80 25.36 -7.57 -6.84
CA THR A 80 26.15 -7.96 -8.02
C THR A 80 25.42 -9.02 -8.82
N LEU A 81 25.05 -8.71 -10.05
CA LEU A 81 24.41 -9.68 -10.93
C LEU A 81 25.42 -10.49 -11.71
N TYR A 82 25.12 -11.75 -11.90
CA TYR A 82 25.77 -12.57 -12.91
C TYR A 82 24.81 -12.67 -14.10
N VAL A 83 25.32 -12.90 -15.31
CA VAL A 83 24.50 -13.16 -16.50
C VAL A 83 25.26 -14.07 -17.45
N VAL A 84 24.57 -15.01 -18.07
CA VAL A 84 25.05 -15.74 -19.24
C VAL A 84 24.21 -15.26 -20.42
N PRO A 85 24.75 -14.38 -21.27
CA PRO A 85 24.02 -13.97 -22.45
C PRO A 85 23.79 -15.18 -23.36
N GLY A 86 22.59 -15.27 -23.92
CA GLY A 86 22.21 -16.28 -24.89
C GLY A 86 21.60 -15.64 -26.13
N ALA A 87 21.84 -16.25 -27.27
CA ALA A 87 21.30 -15.84 -28.56
C ALA A 87 20.75 -17.06 -29.29
N TRP A 88 19.68 -16.92 -30.07
CA TRP A 88 19.02 -18.06 -30.72
C TRP A 88 19.92 -18.92 -31.60
N CYS A 89 21.07 -18.38 -32.01
CA CYS A 89 22.08 -19.02 -32.85
C CYS A 89 23.25 -19.66 -32.06
N ASP A 90 23.25 -19.60 -30.72
CA ASP A 90 24.37 -20.02 -29.87
C ASP A 90 24.49 -21.54 -29.73
N THR A 91 23.40 -22.27 -30.00
CA THR A 91 23.31 -23.72 -29.80
C THR A 91 22.86 -24.42 -31.07
N SER A 92 23.51 -25.53 -31.42
CA SER A 92 23.06 -26.39 -32.53
C SER A 92 21.73 -27.08 -32.19
N GLY A 93 20.84 -27.19 -33.18
CA GLY A 93 19.50 -27.77 -33.00
C GLY A 93 18.49 -26.83 -32.34
N ALA A 94 18.91 -25.60 -32.02
CA ALA A 94 18.02 -24.52 -31.59
C ALA A 94 16.90 -24.27 -32.59
N LEU A 95 15.66 -24.13 -32.09
CA LEU A 95 14.55 -23.60 -32.89
C LEU A 95 14.43 -22.10 -32.66
N ALA A 96 14.52 -21.33 -33.74
CA ALA A 96 14.30 -19.90 -33.74
C ALA A 96 13.02 -19.57 -34.53
N ASN A 97 12.09 -18.85 -33.90
CA ASN A 97 10.92 -18.24 -34.53
C ASN A 97 10.76 -16.76 -34.12
N ALA A 98 9.87 -16.03 -34.79
CA ALA A 98 9.63 -14.60 -34.51
C ALA A 98 9.12 -14.31 -33.10
N SER A 99 8.41 -15.24 -32.46
CA SER A 99 7.80 -15.01 -31.15
C SER A 99 8.77 -15.20 -29.98
N THR A 100 9.88 -15.94 -30.17
CA THR A 100 10.78 -16.32 -29.06
C THR A 100 12.25 -15.90 -29.21
N SER A 101 12.67 -15.41 -30.38
CA SER A 101 14.09 -15.53 -30.78
C SER A 101 14.70 -14.23 -31.34
N GLY A 102 14.09 -13.07 -31.09
CA GLY A 102 14.60 -11.78 -31.59
C GLY A 102 14.55 -11.57 -33.11
N LEU A 103 14.18 -12.61 -33.88
CA LEU A 103 13.96 -12.55 -35.31
C LEU A 103 12.71 -11.72 -35.65
N ARG A 104 12.84 -10.77 -36.58
CA ARG A 104 11.74 -9.92 -37.04
C ARG A 104 11.23 -10.42 -38.39
N PRO A 105 9.94 -10.66 -38.61
CA PRO A 105 9.42 -11.07 -39.92
C PRO A 105 9.71 -10.00 -41.00
N ARG A 106 10.08 -10.38 -42.23
CA ARG A 106 10.37 -9.41 -43.32
C ARG A 106 9.20 -8.45 -43.58
N ALA A 107 9.50 -7.15 -43.69
CA ALA A 107 8.49 -6.11 -43.97
C ALA A 107 7.72 -6.33 -45.29
N SER A 108 8.37 -6.85 -46.34
CA SER A 108 7.73 -7.19 -47.62
C SER A 108 6.64 -8.26 -47.46
N ARG A 109 6.85 -9.22 -46.56
CA ARG A 109 5.87 -10.26 -46.20
C ARG A 109 4.78 -9.71 -45.27
N ARG A 110 5.11 -8.76 -44.39
CA ARG A 110 4.11 -8.06 -43.55
C ARG A 110 3.10 -7.24 -44.37
N ARG A 111 3.51 -6.64 -45.48
CA ARG A 111 2.58 -5.98 -46.41
C ARG A 111 1.67 -6.97 -47.11
N PHE A 112 2.21 -8.10 -47.58
CA PHE A 112 1.42 -9.18 -48.18
C PHE A 112 0.32 -9.69 -47.24
N LEU A 113 0.62 -9.80 -45.94
CA LEU A 113 -0.38 -10.18 -44.92
C LEU A 113 -1.49 -9.15 -44.67
N ARG A 114 -1.23 -7.86 -44.88
CA ARG A 114 -2.29 -6.84 -44.79
C ARG A 114 -3.30 -6.94 -45.94
N PHE A 115 -2.93 -7.59 -47.04
CA PHE A 115 -3.81 -7.83 -48.18
C PHE A 115 -4.55 -9.18 -48.12
N LEU A 116 -4.11 -10.09 -47.23
CA LEU A 116 -4.83 -11.34 -46.95
C LEU A 116 -6.03 -11.07 -46.02
N MET A 117 -7.09 -11.87 -46.14
CA MET A 117 -8.25 -11.74 -45.24
C MET A 117 -7.81 -11.96 -43.78
N ALA A 118 -8.49 -11.32 -42.83
CA ALA A 118 -8.07 -11.27 -41.41
C ALA A 118 -7.84 -12.66 -40.78
N ASP A 119 -8.52 -13.71 -41.26
CA ASP A 119 -8.36 -15.08 -40.77
C ASP A 119 -7.16 -15.81 -41.39
N GLU A 120 -6.80 -15.53 -42.64
CA GLU A 120 -5.58 -16.04 -43.29
C GLU A 120 -4.32 -15.35 -42.75
N ALA A 121 -4.43 -14.05 -42.44
CA ALA A 121 -3.37 -13.28 -41.80
C ALA A 121 -3.07 -13.76 -40.37
N LYS A 122 -4.07 -14.28 -39.65
CA LYS A 122 -3.89 -14.92 -38.33
C LYS A 122 -3.22 -16.29 -38.41
N ALA A 123 -3.46 -17.04 -39.50
CA ALA A 123 -2.90 -18.37 -39.73
C ALA A 123 -1.43 -18.33 -40.19
N TRP A 124 -0.98 -17.24 -40.82
CA TRP A 124 0.40 -17.13 -41.27
C TRP A 124 1.32 -16.74 -40.12
N GLN A 125 2.08 -17.70 -39.62
CA GLN A 125 3.26 -17.48 -38.79
C GLN A 125 4.49 -17.90 -39.59
N PRO A 126 5.57 -17.08 -39.63
CA PRO A 126 6.78 -17.51 -40.30
C PRO A 126 7.29 -18.81 -39.65
N PRO A 127 7.74 -19.80 -40.45
CA PRO A 127 8.13 -21.10 -39.93
C PRO A 127 9.32 -20.97 -38.97
N SER A 128 9.36 -21.81 -37.94
CA SER A 128 10.56 -21.94 -37.11
C SER A 128 11.74 -22.42 -37.95
N VAL A 129 12.91 -21.83 -37.74
CA VAL A 129 14.17 -22.23 -38.36
C VAL A 129 15.03 -22.96 -37.35
N THR A 130 15.71 -24.02 -37.80
CA THR A 130 16.61 -24.82 -36.97
C THR A 130 18.05 -24.40 -37.20
N VAL A 131 18.84 -24.19 -36.16
CA VAL A 131 20.28 -23.92 -36.28
C VAL A 131 21.03 -25.21 -36.60
N ASN A 132 21.75 -25.23 -37.71
CA ASN A 132 22.53 -26.39 -38.15
C ASN A 132 23.84 -26.50 -37.34
N GLY A 133 24.29 -27.72 -37.04
CA GLY A 133 25.56 -27.94 -36.36
C GLY A 133 26.78 -27.51 -37.18
N GLY A 134 27.82 -27.01 -36.50
CA GLY A 134 29.13 -26.72 -37.09
C GLY A 134 29.55 -25.24 -37.07
N MET A 135 28.61 -24.29 -37.05
CA MET A 135 28.89 -22.85 -36.95
C MET A 135 27.79 -22.14 -36.15
N THR A 136 27.88 -22.19 -34.83
CA THR A 136 27.05 -21.41 -33.92
C THR A 136 27.59 -19.98 -33.79
N CYS A 137 26.73 -19.02 -33.45
CA CYS A 137 27.22 -17.67 -33.21
C CYS A 137 28.04 -17.61 -31.93
N THR A 138 29.13 -16.84 -31.95
CA THR A 138 30.04 -16.67 -30.81
C THR A 138 30.09 -15.21 -30.40
N ILE A 139 30.19 -14.94 -29.09
CA ILE A 139 30.40 -13.60 -28.56
C ILE A 139 31.74 -13.05 -29.06
N LEU A 140 31.76 -11.82 -29.55
CA LEU A 140 32.92 -11.23 -30.24
C LEU A 140 33.85 -10.46 -29.31
N GLY A 141 34.75 -11.18 -28.62
CA GLY A 141 35.79 -10.58 -27.79
C GLY A 141 35.41 -10.45 -26.32
N GLU A 142 36.34 -9.94 -25.51
CA GLU A 142 36.20 -9.90 -24.05
C GLU A 142 35.25 -8.79 -23.58
N ASP A 143 35.17 -7.67 -24.30
CA ASP A 143 34.28 -6.53 -24.02
C ASP A 143 32.94 -6.58 -24.76
N ALA A 144 32.60 -7.71 -25.41
CA ALA A 144 31.39 -7.81 -26.22
C ALA A 144 30.09 -7.88 -25.44
N VAL A 145 30.15 -7.93 -24.10
CA VAL A 145 28.98 -7.85 -23.23
C VAL A 145 29.01 -6.52 -22.49
N SER A 146 27.96 -5.74 -22.68
CA SER A 146 27.77 -4.46 -22.01
C SER A 146 26.40 -4.42 -21.35
N TYR A 147 26.23 -3.53 -20.38
CA TYR A 147 24.96 -3.31 -19.72
C TYR A 147 24.68 -1.82 -19.52
N LYS A 148 23.40 -1.46 -19.42
CA LYS A 148 22.93 -0.13 -19.04
C LYS A 148 22.03 -0.27 -17.83
N VAL A 149 22.26 0.57 -16.83
CA VAL A 149 21.37 0.69 -15.67
C VAL A 149 20.48 1.92 -15.87
N GLY A 150 19.17 1.72 -15.94
CA GLY A 150 18.19 2.75 -16.26
C GLY A 150 18.43 3.37 -17.64
N GLY A 151 18.40 4.70 -17.70
CA GLY A 151 18.76 5.49 -18.89
C GLY A 151 20.25 5.85 -18.98
N GLY A 152 21.12 5.20 -18.19
CA GLY A 152 22.55 5.49 -18.12
C GLY A 152 23.34 5.06 -19.35
N ALA A 153 24.63 5.41 -19.36
CA ALA A 153 25.59 4.98 -20.37
C ALA A 153 25.83 3.47 -20.30
N ALA A 154 26.21 2.87 -21.43
CA ALA A 154 26.62 1.47 -21.46
C ALA A 154 27.96 1.28 -20.74
N GLN A 155 28.06 0.23 -19.94
CA GLN A 155 29.24 -0.19 -19.20
C GLN A 155 29.63 -1.60 -19.62
N ALA A 156 30.92 -1.91 -19.70
CA ALA A 156 31.38 -3.27 -19.98
C ALA A 156 31.09 -4.18 -18.77
N ALA A 157 30.56 -5.38 -19.02
CA ALA A 157 30.39 -6.40 -17.99
C ALA A 157 31.71 -7.17 -17.82
N GLU A 158 32.08 -7.48 -16.58
CA GLU A 158 33.32 -8.21 -16.29
C GLU A 158 33.12 -9.70 -16.58
N ARG A 159 33.91 -10.28 -17.47
CA ARG A 159 33.82 -11.72 -17.77
C ARG A 159 34.31 -12.55 -16.58
N VAL A 160 33.52 -13.54 -16.18
CA VAL A 160 33.86 -14.53 -15.16
C VAL A 160 33.86 -15.94 -15.77
N ASN A 161 34.19 -16.95 -14.96
CA ASN A 161 34.32 -18.35 -15.40
C ASN A 161 33.04 -18.88 -16.09
N ASN A 162 33.22 -19.84 -17.00
CA ASN A 162 32.16 -20.56 -17.70
C ASN A 162 31.22 -19.68 -18.56
N GLY A 163 31.73 -18.57 -19.10
CA GLY A 163 30.98 -17.71 -20.02
C GLY A 163 29.92 -16.84 -19.35
N ALA A 164 29.97 -16.71 -18.02
CA ALA A 164 29.17 -15.75 -17.29
C ALA A 164 29.86 -14.39 -17.22
N TYR A 165 29.09 -13.35 -16.97
CA TYR A 165 29.53 -11.96 -16.84
C TYR A 165 28.97 -11.35 -15.56
N LYS A 166 29.78 -10.58 -14.86
CA LYS A 166 29.48 -9.87 -13.62
C LYS A 166 29.05 -8.44 -13.92
N ILE A 167 27.95 -8.02 -13.33
CA ILE A 167 27.30 -6.71 -13.47
C ILE A 167 27.11 -6.13 -12.05
N PRO A 168 28.02 -5.26 -11.58
CA PRO A 168 27.83 -4.57 -10.31
C PRO A 168 26.71 -3.54 -10.46
N LEU A 169 25.70 -3.58 -9.58
CA LEU A 169 24.69 -2.53 -9.52
C LEU A 169 25.12 -1.43 -8.55
N PRO A 170 24.68 -0.17 -8.78
CA PRO A 170 25.01 0.93 -7.89
C PRO A 170 24.56 0.65 -6.44
N ASN A 171 25.38 1.00 -5.46
CA ASN A 171 24.99 0.92 -4.05
C ASN A 171 23.90 1.94 -3.68
N ASN A 172 23.84 3.05 -4.40
CA ASN A 172 22.88 4.13 -4.21
C ASN A 172 21.67 4.06 -5.18
N MET A 173 21.26 2.86 -5.59
CA MET A 173 20.02 2.70 -6.38
C MET A 173 18.85 3.43 -5.70
N ALA A 174 18.12 4.20 -6.50
CA ALA A 174 16.93 4.90 -6.04
C ALA A 174 15.84 3.91 -5.61
N ASP A 175 14.97 4.37 -4.71
CA ASP A 175 13.74 3.65 -4.38
C ASP A 175 12.86 3.54 -5.62
N GLY A 176 12.24 2.38 -5.83
CA GLY A 176 11.40 2.10 -7.00
C GLY A 176 12.09 1.29 -8.10
N GLU A 177 11.57 1.42 -9.31
CA GLU A 177 11.97 0.58 -10.44
C GLU A 177 13.26 1.07 -11.09
N THR A 178 14.23 0.17 -11.20
CA THR A 178 15.44 0.32 -12.02
C THR A 178 15.50 -0.85 -12.98
N CYS A 179 15.61 -0.58 -14.27
CA CYS A 179 15.78 -1.64 -15.26
C CYS A 179 17.22 -1.72 -15.73
N VAL A 180 17.70 -2.93 -15.96
CA VAL A 180 19.04 -3.19 -16.46
C VAL A 180 18.89 -3.86 -17.82
N GLU A 181 19.46 -3.23 -18.83
CA GLU A 181 19.53 -3.76 -20.19
C GLU A 181 20.92 -4.36 -20.41
N VAL A 182 21.00 -5.64 -20.70
CA VAL A 182 22.25 -6.34 -21.02
C VAL A 182 22.29 -6.64 -22.51
N MET A 183 23.38 -6.23 -23.15
CA MET A 183 23.62 -6.33 -24.57
C MET A 183 24.85 -7.18 -24.81
N ALA A 184 24.77 -8.12 -25.75
CA ALA A 184 25.88 -8.98 -26.15
C ALA A 184 26.01 -8.99 -27.67
N VAL A 185 27.22 -8.75 -28.18
CA VAL A 185 27.53 -8.74 -29.61
C VAL A 185 28.00 -10.12 -30.06
N TYR A 186 27.29 -10.71 -31.02
CA TYR A 186 27.56 -12.04 -31.56
C TYR A 186 28.01 -11.96 -33.01
N ASN A 187 28.94 -12.82 -33.39
CA ASN A 187 29.24 -13.08 -34.80
C ASN A 187 28.13 -13.93 -35.42
N THR A 188 27.39 -13.36 -36.35
CA THR A 188 26.27 -14.02 -37.04
C THR A 188 26.57 -14.39 -38.49
N SER A 189 27.73 -13.97 -39.03
CA SER A 189 28.13 -14.17 -40.44
C SER A 189 28.13 -15.64 -40.91
N ARG A 190 28.28 -16.57 -39.98
CA ARG A 190 28.43 -18.01 -40.26
C ARG A 190 27.25 -18.87 -39.81
N VAL A 191 26.15 -18.26 -39.34
CA VAL A 191 25.02 -19.01 -38.81
C VAL A 191 24.27 -19.71 -39.95
N ALA A 192 24.33 -21.04 -39.96
CA ALA A 192 23.58 -21.86 -40.90
C ALA A 192 22.25 -22.30 -40.29
N THR A 193 21.12 -22.06 -40.97
CA THR A 193 19.80 -22.54 -40.53
C THR A 193 19.07 -23.36 -41.59
N SER A 194 18.13 -24.19 -41.14
CA SER A 194 17.22 -24.95 -41.99
C SER A 194 15.75 -24.73 -41.57
N PRO A 195 14.90 -24.12 -42.43
CA PRO A 195 15.26 -23.42 -43.67
C PRO A 195 16.12 -22.18 -43.39
N ARG A 196 16.72 -21.57 -44.43
CA ARG A 196 17.51 -20.34 -44.26
C ARG A 196 16.65 -19.22 -43.67
N TYR A 197 17.10 -18.61 -42.57
CA TYR A 197 16.29 -17.65 -41.80
C TYR A 197 16.01 -16.37 -42.59
N ASP A 198 16.95 -15.96 -43.44
CA ASP A 198 16.82 -14.82 -44.33
C ASP A 198 15.67 -14.97 -45.34
N GLN A 199 15.11 -16.16 -45.57
CA GLN A 199 13.94 -16.33 -46.43
C GLN A 199 12.66 -15.74 -45.80
N TRP A 200 12.58 -15.75 -44.46
CA TRP A 200 11.35 -15.47 -43.71
C TRP A 200 11.47 -14.25 -42.79
N TYR A 201 12.68 -14.00 -42.29
CA TYR A 201 12.99 -12.94 -41.34
C TYR A 201 13.85 -11.84 -41.97
N GLU A 202 13.79 -10.64 -41.40
CA GLU A 202 14.67 -9.53 -41.75
C GLU A 202 16.11 -10.05 -41.71
N PRO A 203 16.90 -9.84 -42.78
CA PRO A 203 18.30 -10.22 -42.74
C PRO A 203 18.95 -9.51 -41.55
N LEU A 204 19.72 -10.26 -40.79
CA LEU A 204 20.66 -9.67 -39.83
C LEU A 204 21.62 -8.86 -40.71
N GLY A 205 21.49 -7.54 -40.72
CA GLY A 205 22.08 -6.69 -41.76
C GLY A 205 23.61 -6.67 -41.80
N GLU A 206 24.27 -7.36 -40.87
CA GLU A 206 25.70 -7.25 -40.58
C GLU A 206 26.28 -8.60 -40.15
N ASP A 207 27.59 -8.80 -40.33
CA ASP A 207 28.34 -9.98 -39.88
C ASP A 207 28.27 -10.18 -38.36
N THR A 208 27.86 -9.14 -37.64
CA THR A 208 27.70 -9.10 -36.20
C THR A 208 26.30 -8.63 -35.83
N THR A 209 25.69 -9.24 -34.81
CA THR A 209 24.36 -8.84 -34.30
C THR A 209 24.43 -8.64 -32.79
N THR A 210 23.89 -7.52 -32.31
CA THR A 210 23.70 -7.27 -30.88
C THR A 210 22.37 -7.85 -30.41
N PHE A 211 22.43 -8.75 -29.45
CA PHE A 211 21.26 -9.26 -28.73
C PHE A 211 21.13 -8.53 -27.40
N SER A 212 19.93 -8.07 -27.08
CA SER A 212 19.66 -7.33 -25.85
C SER A 212 18.54 -7.98 -25.05
N ARG A 213 18.66 -7.98 -23.72
CA ARG A 213 17.63 -8.37 -22.77
C ARG A 213 17.57 -7.36 -21.64
N LYS A 214 16.35 -7.02 -21.23
CA LYS A 214 16.08 -6.12 -20.11
C LYS A 214 15.49 -6.94 -18.97
N PHE A 215 15.87 -6.65 -17.73
CA PHE A 215 15.18 -7.08 -16.50
C PHE A 215 14.98 -5.85 -15.61
N CYS A 216 14.03 -5.88 -14.68
CA CYS A 216 13.79 -4.76 -13.79
C CYS A 216 13.84 -5.22 -12.33
N LEU A 217 14.47 -4.42 -11.48
CA LEU A 217 14.42 -4.57 -10.05
C LEU A 217 13.58 -3.43 -9.48
N TYR A 218 12.78 -3.74 -8.48
CA TYR A 218 12.06 -2.75 -7.71
C TYR A 218 12.67 -2.71 -6.31
N LYS A 219 13.45 -1.66 -6.04
CA LYS A 219 14.05 -1.46 -4.73
C LYS A 219 13.02 -0.89 -3.76
N LEU A 220 12.94 -1.48 -2.57
CA LEU A 220 12.16 -0.95 -1.45
C LEU A 220 13.13 -0.64 -0.30
N THR A 221 13.36 0.65 -0.11
CA THR A 221 14.20 1.21 0.96
C THR A 221 13.43 1.50 2.23
N LYS A 222 12.11 1.61 2.13
CA LYS A 222 11.23 1.95 3.24
C LYS A 222 10.16 0.88 3.43
N GLN A 223 9.71 0.75 4.68
CA GLN A 223 8.47 0.05 4.97
C GLN A 223 7.30 0.73 4.25
N ALA A 224 6.23 -0.01 4.01
CA ALA A 224 5.02 0.55 3.45
C ALA A 224 4.48 1.68 4.35
N ASP A 225 3.84 2.68 3.76
CA ASP A 225 3.27 3.82 4.47
C ASP A 225 1.97 4.31 3.83
N ALA A 226 1.08 4.88 4.63
CA ALA A 226 -0.14 5.53 4.18
C ALA A 226 -0.66 6.51 5.25
N THR A 227 -1.43 7.50 4.80
CA THR A 227 -2.21 8.35 5.69
C THR A 227 -3.61 7.78 5.84
N LEU A 228 -3.99 7.49 7.09
CA LEU A 228 -5.31 6.95 7.45
C LEU A 228 -6.10 7.99 8.26
N LYS A 229 -7.25 8.42 7.74
CA LYS A 229 -8.16 9.36 8.41
C LYS A 229 -9.56 8.76 8.53
N PHE A 230 -10.15 8.87 9.71
CA PHE A 230 -11.50 8.41 9.96
C PHE A 230 -12.48 9.58 9.78
N ASP A 231 -13.62 9.29 9.16
CA ASP A 231 -14.72 10.23 8.99
C ASP A 231 -16.03 9.49 9.29
N MET A 232 -16.94 10.16 9.98
CA MET A 232 -18.30 9.66 10.24
C MET A 232 -19.35 10.73 9.98
N CYS A 233 -18.99 11.98 10.25
CA CYS A 233 -19.93 13.09 10.31
C CYS A 233 -20.36 13.58 8.92
N THR A 234 -19.52 13.41 7.89
CA THR A 234 -19.89 13.82 6.53
C THR A 234 -20.74 12.77 5.80
N SER A 235 -20.41 11.49 5.95
CA SER A 235 -21.08 10.41 5.21
C SER A 235 -22.18 9.67 5.99
N ASN A 236 -22.37 9.99 7.28
CA ASN A 236 -23.19 9.21 8.24
C ASN A 236 -22.77 7.73 8.35
N LYS A 237 -21.61 7.36 7.82
CA LYS A 237 -21.03 6.02 7.87
C LYS A 237 -19.62 6.16 8.42
N PHE A 238 -19.23 5.27 9.34
CA PHE A 238 -17.85 5.26 9.78
C PHE A 238 -16.95 4.82 8.62
N THR A 239 -16.17 5.75 8.10
CA THR A 239 -15.47 5.66 6.82
C THR A 239 -13.97 5.85 7.05
N LEU A 240 -13.18 4.91 6.55
CA LEU A 240 -11.73 5.03 6.48
C LEU A 240 -11.34 5.68 5.15
N ASN A 241 -10.68 6.82 5.26
CA ASN A 241 -10.08 7.52 4.15
C ASN A 241 -8.58 7.23 4.11
N ILE A 242 -8.10 6.76 2.97
CA ILE A 242 -6.72 6.32 2.76
C ILE A 242 -6.10 7.19 1.67
N SER A 243 -4.92 7.74 1.92
CA SER A 243 -4.17 8.54 0.95
C SER A 243 -2.66 8.36 1.13
N ASN A 244 -1.86 8.87 0.19
CA ASN A 244 -0.39 8.84 0.25
C ASN A 244 0.18 7.43 0.45
N ILE A 245 -0.43 6.43 -0.21
CA ILE A 245 0.01 5.05 -0.11
C ILE A 245 1.36 4.90 -0.82
N THR A 246 2.36 4.33 -0.14
CA THR A 246 3.67 4.02 -0.69
C THR A 246 4.15 2.65 -0.20
N PRO A 247 4.77 1.82 -1.04
CA PRO A 247 4.86 1.96 -2.50
C PRO A 247 3.49 1.83 -3.18
N LEU A 248 3.37 2.26 -4.44
CA LEU A 248 2.20 1.94 -5.27
C LEU A 248 2.24 0.46 -5.70
N PRO A 249 1.11 -0.13 -6.15
CA PRO A 249 1.12 -1.47 -6.73
C PRO A 249 2.11 -1.58 -7.88
N VAL A 250 2.85 -2.69 -7.92
CA VAL A 250 3.86 -2.95 -8.95
C VAL A 250 3.41 -4.10 -9.82
N ASN A 251 2.99 -3.77 -11.04
CA ASN A 251 2.61 -4.77 -12.04
C ASN A 251 3.84 -5.50 -12.59
N VAL A 252 3.70 -6.79 -12.85
CA VAL A 252 4.67 -7.57 -13.62
C VAL A 252 4.51 -7.18 -15.08
N SER A 253 5.62 -6.94 -15.77
CA SER A 253 5.64 -6.67 -17.21
C SER A 253 6.46 -7.72 -17.94
N LEU A 254 6.05 -8.07 -19.15
CA LEU A 254 6.77 -8.97 -20.05
C LEU A 254 7.00 -8.22 -21.37
N ASN A 255 8.25 -7.99 -21.76
CA ASN A 255 8.62 -7.20 -22.95
C ASN A 255 7.92 -5.83 -22.97
N ASP A 256 8.00 -5.10 -21.84
CA ASP A 256 7.37 -3.80 -21.60
C ASP A 256 5.83 -3.79 -21.74
N LYS A 257 5.18 -4.96 -21.78
CA LYS A 257 3.71 -5.09 -21.72
C LYS A 257 3.26 -5.56 -20.34
N PRO A 258 2.26 -4.91 -19.71
CA PRO A 258 1.76 -5.34 -18.41
C PRO A 258 1.10 -6.72 -18.53
N LEU A 259 1.40 -7.60 -17.58
CA LEU A 259 0.65 -8.82 -17.36
C LEU A 259 -0.47 -8.54 -16.33
N PRO A 260 -1.56 -9.34 -16.31
CA PRO A 260 -2.58 -9.26 -15.26
C PRO A 260 -2.08 -9.88 -13.94
N ALA A 261 -0.89 -9.47 -13.49
CA ALA A 261 -0.18 -9.98 -12.33
C ALA A 261 0.58 -8.83 -11.65
N ASN A 262 0.58 -8.84 -10.32
CA ASN A 262 1.29 -7.85 -9.50
C ASN A 262 2.44 -8.53 -8.79
N LEU A 263 3.63 -7.94 -8.89
CA LEU A 263 4.78 -8.34 -8.09
C LEU A 263 4.47 -8.13 -6.61
N PHE A 264 3.91 -6.98 -6.25
CA PHE A 264 3.27 -6.76 -4.97
C PHE A 264 2.22 -5.65 -5.06
N ARG A 265 1.33 -5.62 -4.08
CA ARG A 265 0.32 -4.56 -3.88
C ARG A 265 0.23 -4.18 -2.40
N PRO A 266 -0.06 -2.92 -2.06
CA PRO A 266 -0.28 -2.58 -0.65
C PRO A 266 -1.52 -3.26 -0.09
N LEU A 267 -1.49 -3.53 1.21
CA LEU A 267 -2.57 -4.09 2.01
C LEU A 267 -2.64 -3.29 3.31
N ILE A 268 -3.83 -2.84 3.68
CA ILE A 268 -4.06 -2.25 4.99
C ILE A 268 -4.88 -3.23 5.82
N LYS A 269 -4.32 -3.68 6.94
CA LYS A 269 -5.02 -4.45 7.96
C LYS A 269 -5.41 -3.50 9.08
N MET A 270 -6.67 -3.51 9.48
CA MET A 270 -7.15 -2.68 10.58
C MET A 270 -7.99 -3.51 11.53
N TRP A 271 -7.76 -3.34 12.82
CA TRP A 271 -8.53 -4.00 13.86
C TRP A 271 -8.73 -3.09 15.07
N GLY A 272 -9.77 -3.33 15.85
CA GLY A 272 -10.04 -2.52 17.03
C GLY A 272 -11.39 -2.81 17.66
N GLY A 273 -11.55 -2.42 18.93
CA GLY A 273 -12.76 -2.65 19.70
C GLY A 273 -13.29 -1.38 20.34
N LYS A 274 -14.60 -1.35 20.61
CA LYS A 274 -15.22 -0.29 21.40
C LYS A 274 -14.74 -0.36 22.84
N VAL A 275 -14.25 0.75 23.37
CA VAL A 275 -13.73 0.85 24.74
C VAL A 275 -14.58 1.74 25.64
N SER A 276 -15.38 2.63 25.07
CA SER A 276 -16.27 3.52 25.82
C SER A 276 -17.56 3.80 25.06
N GLU A 277 -18.64 3.96 25.81
CA GLU A 277 -19.94 4.44 25.35
C GLU A 277 -19.95 5.96 25.10
N LEU A 278 -21.02 6.47 24.49
CA LEU A 278 -21.23 7.91 24.23
C LEU A 278 -21.16 8.79 25.49
N ASP A 279 -21.44 8.22 26.65
CA ASP A 279 -21.49 8.93 27.93
C ASP A 279 -20.15 8.82 28.71
N GLY A 280 -19.11 8.25 28.08
CA GLY A 280 -17.79 8.06 28.67
C GLY A 280 -17.67 6.83 29.59
N SER A 281 -18.75 6.06 29.79
CA SER A 281 -18.67 4.83 30.57
C SER A 281 -17.90 3.73 29.82
N PRO A 282 -17.14 2.86 30.51
CA PRO A 282 -16.45 1.75 29.87
C PRO A 282 -17.44 0.85 29.13
N SER A 283 -17.08 0.38 27.93
CA SER A 283 -17.90 -0.60 27.23
C SER A 283 -17.79 -1.96 27.92
N GLY A 284 -18.92 -2.53 28.34
CA GLY A 284 -18.96 -3.74 29.18
C GLY A 284 -18.72 -5.06 28.44
N ASN A 285 -18.59 -5.04 27.11
CA ASN A 285 -18.39 -6.25 26.33
C ASN A 285 -16.88 -6.51 26.16
N ALA A 286 -16.34 -7.36 27.02
CA ALA A 286 -15.06 -8.00 26.77
C ALA A 286 -15.11 -8.74 25.43
N TYR A 287 -13.96 -8.79 24.73
CA TYR A 287 -13.79 -9.53 23.48
C TYR A 287 -14.35 -10.97 23.61
N ASP A 288 -15.51 -11.21 23.02
CA ASP A 288 -16.11 -12.53 22.85
C ASP A 288 -16.16 -12.82 21.34
N GLU A 289 -15.69 -13.99 20.93
CA GLU A 289 -15.64 -14.50 19.57
C GLU A 289 -17.02 -14.52 18.85
N LEU A 290 -18.13 -14.46 19.58
CA LEU A 290 -19.50 -14.24 19.07
C LEU A 290 -19.79 -12.76 18.81
N SER A 291 -19.29 -11.87 19.66
CA SER A 291 -19.46 -10.41 19.53
C SER A 291 -18.64 -9.82 18.37
N SER A 292 -17.47 -10.42 18.07
CA SER A 292 -16.64 -10.05 16.91
C SER A 292 -17.35 -10.32 15.56
N ARG A 293 -18.31 -11.27 15.53
CA ARG A 293 -19.13 -11.57 14.35
C ARG A 293 -20.23 -10.55 14.08
N SER A 294 -20.57 -9.71 15.07
CA SER A 294 -21.69 -8.76 14.98
C SER A 294 -21.35 -7.46 14.24
N GLU A 295 -20.07 -7.18 14.00
CA GLU A 295 -19.52 -5.88 13.50
C GLU A 295 -19.93 -4.64 14.32
N ALA A 296 -20.73 -4.80 15.38
CA ALA A 296 -21.35 -3.68 16.07
C ALA A 296 -20.39 -2.99 17.06
N ASN A 297 -19.44 -3.73 17.64
CA ASN A 297 -18.50 -3.23 18.64
C ASN A 297 -17.03 -3.53 18.29
N TYR A 298 -16.79 -4.09 17.10
CA TYR A 298 -15.47 -4.53 16.68
C TYR A 298 -15.23 -4.23 15.20
N ILE A 299 -13.99 -3.95 14.88
CA ILE A 299 -13.47 -3.72 13.55
C ILE A 299 -12.39 -4.78 13.33
N ALA A 300 -12.48 -5.55 12.25
CA ALA A 300 -11.37 -6.31 11.67
C ALA A 300 -11.57 -6.38 10.17
N LYS A 301 -10.70 -5.68 9.42
CA LYS A 301 -10.82 -5.55 7.98
C LYS A 301 -9.47 -5.54 7.29
N PHE A 302 -9.47 -6.10 6.09
CA PHE A 302 -8.38 -6.05 5.13
C PHE A 302 -8.79 -5.21 3.94
N PHE A 303 -7.95 -4.24 3.57
CA PHE A 303 -8.14 -3.38 2.41
C PHE A 303 -7.00 -3.64 1.42
N PRO A 304 -7.12 -4.67 0.55
CA PRO A 304 -6.16 -4.88 -0.52
C PRO A 304 -6.30 -3.75 -1.54
N ILE A 305 -5.20 -3.05 -1.81
CA ILE A 305 -5.20 -1.96 -2.79
C ILE A 305 -5.24 -2.56 -4.19
N ALA A 306 -6.12 -2.03 -5.04
CA ALA A 306 -6.30 -2.50 -6.40
C ALA A 306 -5.01 -2.33 -7.23
N SER A 307 -4.75 -3.24 -8.15
CA SER A 307 -3.57 -3.20 -9.03
C SER A 307 -3.51 -1.99 -9.97
N SER A 308 -4.66 -1.37 -10.23
CA SER A 308 -4.82 -0.18 -11.04
C SER A 308 -4.68 1.13 -10.25
N TYR A 309 -4.50 1.06 -8.93
CA TYR A 309 -4.42 2.24 -8.07
C TYR A 309 -3.25 3.14 -8.46
N ALA A 310 -3.52 4.44 -8.63
CA ALA A 310 -2.57 5.42 -9.15
C ALA A 310 -2.26 6.57 -8.18
N GLY A 311 -2.67 6.44 -6.91
CA GLY A 311 -2.38 7.43 -5.86
C GLY A 311 -3.58 8.28 -5.43
N GLU A 312 -4.78 7.99 -5.94
CA GLU A 312 -5.99 8.70 -5.56
C GLU A 312 -6.40 8.48 -4.09
N LYS A 313 -7.25 9.34 -3.54
CA LYS A 313 -7.81 9.12 -2.20
C LYS A 313 -8.84 7.99 -2.28
N LEU A 314 -8.68 6.96 -1.45
CA LEU A 314 -9.65 5.88 -1.31
C LEU A 314 -10.53 6.12 -0.08
N SER A 315 -11.77 5.67 -0.16
CA SER A 315 -12.76 5.83 0.91
C SER A 315 -13.55 4.54 1.08
N PHE A 316 -13.45 3.93 2.26
CA PHE A 316 -14.05 2.63 2.56
C PHE A 316 -14.99 2.74 3.76
N PRO A 317 -16.29 2.45 3.60
CA PRO A 317 -17.18 2.31 4.75
C PRO A 317 -16.78 1.07 5.57
N LEU A 318 -16.60 1.27 6.87
CA LEU A 318 -16.12 0.23 7.78
C LEU A 318 -17.26 -0.67 8.23
N SER A 319 -18.36 -0.11 8.73
CA SER A 319 -19.62 -0.82 8.88
C SER A 319 -20.72 0.20 9.18
N GLU A 320 -21.96 -0.13 8.81
CA GLU A 320 -23.15 0.63 9.18
C GLU A 320 -23.69 0.23 10.56
N LYS A 321 -23.21 -0.90 11.09
CA LYS A 321 -23.69 -1.50 12.35
C LYS A 321 -22.91 -1.04 13.58
N LEU A 322 -21.80 -0.34 13.39
CA LEU A 322 -20.96 0.13 14.51
C LEU A 322 -21.79 1.02 15.43
N GLN A 323 -21.77 0.66 16.71
CA GLN A 323 -22.38 1.44 17.77
C GLN A 323 -21.55 2.70 18.03
N GLU A 324 -22.22 3.77 18.44
CA GLU A 324 -21.56 5.02 18.79
C GLU A 324 -20.75 4.86 20.09
N GLY A 325 -19.56 5.48 20.13
CA GLY A 325 -18.60 5.28 21.21
C GLY A 325 -17.16 5.64 20.81
N TYR A 326 -16.22 5.42 21.71
CA TYR A 326 -14.80 5.41 21.38
C TYR A 326 -14.35 4.00 21.05
N TYR A 327 -13.55 3.89 20.01
CA TYR A 327 -12.90 2.66 19.58
C TYR A 327 -11.40 2.82 19.70
N GLU A 328 -10.74 1.80 20.22
CA GLU A 328 -9.29 1.68 20.17
C GLU A 328 -8.92 0.91 18.90
N VAL A 329 -8.34 1.61 17.91
CA VAL A 329 -8.08 1.08 16.57
C VAL A 329 -6.58 1.01 16.33
N SER A 330 -6.15 -0.14 15.83
CA SER A 330 -4.81 -0.36 15.31
C SER A 330 -4.88 -0.63 13.81
N ALA A 331 -3.88 -0.16 13.08
CA ALA A 331 -3.80 -0.37 11.64
C ALA A 331 -2.35 -0.56 11.21
N VAL A 332 -2.12 -1.61 10.43
CA VAL A 332 -0.86 -1.91 9.77
C VAL A 332 -1.05 -1.76 8.28
N ILE A 333 -0.08 -1.13 7.63
CA ILE A 333 0.08 -1.23 6.19
C ILE A 333 1.25 -2.15 5.88
N SER A 334 1.10 -2.94 4.84
CA SER A 334 2.13 -3.81 4.33
C SER A 334 2.02 -3.94 2.82
N ILE A 335 2.96 -4.65 2.22
CA ILE A 335 2.85 -5.10 0.85
C ILE A 335 2.56 -6.59 0.85
N VAL A 336 1.74 -7.03 -0.09
CA VAL A 336 1.45 -8.45 -0.30
C VAL A 336 1.84 -8.91 -1.69
N THR A 337 2.35 -10.13 -1.77
CA THR A 337 2.74 -10.78 -3.03
C THR A 337 2.18 -12.20 -3.15
N GLN A 338 1.91 -12.62 -4.38
CA GLN A 338 1.66 -14.02 -4.75
C GLN A 338 2.95 -14.76 -5.13
N TYR A 339 4.06 -14.03 -5.23
CA TYR A 339 5.32 -14.50 -5.78
C TYR A 339 6.45 -14.34 -4.74
N PRO A 340 6.39 -15.04 -3.60
CA PRO A 340 7.39 -14.91 -2.54
C PRO A 340 8.80 -15.23 -3.03
N ALA A 341 8.95 -16.08 -4.04
CA ALA A 341 10.25 -16.40 -4.62
C ALA A 341 10.78 -15.32 -5.57
N LEU A 342 10.04 -14.25 -5.89
CA LEU A 342 10.51 -13.08 -6.66
C LEU A 342 10.84 -11.87 -5.77
N THR A 343 10.85 -12.07 -4.45
CA THR A 343 11.12 -11.04 -3.46
C THR A 343 12.12 -11.54 -2.43
N ASN A 344 12.91 -10.61 -1.88
CA ASN A 344 13.82 -10.87 -0.77
C ASN A 344 13.52 -9.95 0.43
N LEU A 345 12.34 -9.33 0.43
CA LEU A 345 11.95 -8.35 1.42
C LEU A 345 11.84 -8.98 2.79
N THR A 346 12.05 -8.18 3.82
CA THR A 346 11.96 -8.62 5.20
C THR A 346 10.51 -8.87 5.61
N GLY A 347 10.30 -9.89 6.45
CA GLY A 347 9.00 -10.16 7.07
C GLY A 347 8.02 -10.97 6.22
N LEU A 348 8.49 -11.75 5.23
CA LEU A 348 7.70 -12.61 4.34
C LEU A 348 6.89 -13.68 5.09
N ASN A 349 5.74 -13.28 5.62
CA ASN A 349 4.84 -14.16 6.37
C ASN A 349 3.60 -14.46 5.53
N GLN A 350 3.21 -15.73 5.45
CA GLN A 350 1.99 -16.11 4.74
C GLN A 350 0.76 -15.72 5.57
N ILE A 351 -0.23 -15.10 4.92
CA ILE A 351 -1.54 -14.84 5.50
C ILE A 351 -2.33 -16.14 5.49
N THR A 352 -2.61 -16.70 6.66
CA THR A 352 -3.28 -18.00 6.81
C THR A 352 -4.79 -17.92 6.99
N GLN A 353 -5.31 -16.72 7.29
CA GLN A 353 -6.72 -16.49 7.58
C GLN A 353 -7.14 -15.07 7.21
N ASP A 354 -8.38 -14.94 6.73
CA ASP A 354 -9.06 -13.67 6.55
C ASP A 354 -9.81 -13.36 7.86
N ASP A 355 -9.41 -12.33 8.60
CA ASP A 355 -10.13 -11.84 9.81
C ASP A 355 -11.45 -11.10 9.46
N GLU A 356 -11.90 -11.15 8.19
CA GLU A 356 -13.13 -10.53 7.72
C GLU A 356 -14.30 -11.53 7.84
N SER A 357 -15.32 -11.19 8.64
CA SER A 357 -16.51 -12.02 8.77
C SER A 357 -17.34 -12.02 7.49
N GLY A 358 -17.37 -13.14 6.76
CA GLY A 358 -18.40 -13.43 5.75
C GLY A 358 -18.14 -12.92 4.31
N THR A 359 -17.05 -12.20 4.05
CA THR A 359 -16.61 -11.84 2.69
C THR A 359 -15.11 -12.10 2.58
N SER A 360 -14.66 -12.89 1.60
CA SER A 360 -13.21 -13.09 1.43
C SER A 360 -12.62 -11.87 0.74
N SER A 361 -11.71 -11.19 1.43
CA SER A 361 -10.83 -10.15 0.86
C SER A 361 -9.82 -10.72 -0.14
N LYS A 362 -9.80 -12.05 -0.34
CA LYS A 362 -8.90 -12.79 -1.25
C LYS A 362 -7.43 -12.50 -0.94
N VAL A 363 -7.10 -12.37 0.34
CA VAL A 363 -5.73 -12.16 0.82
C VAL A 363 -5.14 -13.39 1.51
N THR A 364 -5.96 -14.34 1.95
CA THR A 364 -5.50 -15.67 2.38
C THR A 364 -4.61 -16.32 1.31
N GLY A 365 -3.48 -16.85 1.75
CA GLY A 365 -2.46 -17.48 0.91
C GLY A 365 -1.40 -16.53 0.35
N LEU A 366 -1.61 -15.21 0.44
CA LEU A 366 -0.61 -14.21 0.04
C LEU A 366 0.49 -14.08 1.10
N PHE A 367 1.65 -13.55 0.69
CA PHE A 367 2.77 -13.27 1.59
C PHE A 367 2.87 -11.78 1.86
N GLU A 368 2.86 -11.41 3.12
CA GLU A 368 3.04 -10.05 3.63
C GLU A 368 4.52 -9.73 3.81
N ALA A 369 4.95 -8.51 3.50
CA ALA A 369 6.30 -8.01 3.78
C ALA A 369 6.29 -6.51 4.06
N ALA A 370 7.44 -5.98 4.50
CA ALA A 370 7.69 -4.54 4.68
C ALA A 370 6.59 -3.80 5.46
N SER A 371 6.02 -4.45 6.47
CA SER A 371 4.89 -3.94 7.26
C SER A 371 5.29 -2.77 8.16
N ARG A 372 4.36 -1.84 8.37
CA ARG A 372 4.46 -0.72 9.30
C ARG A 372 3.16 -0.50 10.04
N MET A 373 3.24 -0.31 11.35
CA MET A 373 2.12 0.13 12.18
C MET A 373 1.87 1.63 11.94
N ILE A 374 0.70 1.97 11.40
CA ILE A 374 0.27 3.36 11.15
C ILE A 374 -0.48 3.91 12.36
N HIS A 375 -1.35 3.09 12.95
CA HIS A 375 -2.08 3.41 14.17
C HIS A 375 -1.84 2.30 15.18
N ASN A 376 -1.50 2.65 16.41
CA ASN A 376 -1.31 1.70 17.50
C ASN A 376 -2.20 2.11 18.66
N ALA A 377 -3.27 1.34 18.90
CA ALA A 377 -4.26 1.65 19.93
C ALA A 377 -4.77 3.12 19.85
N THR A 378 -4.96 3.64 18.63
CA THR A 378 -5.42 5.00 18.41
C THR A 378 -6.90 5.10 18.77
N LEU A 379 -7.25 6.01 19.67
CA LEU A 379 -8.64 6.30 20.00
C LEU A 379 -9.33 7.04 18.85
N VAL A 380 -10.38 6.44 18.32
CA VAL A 380 -11.22 7.01 17.27
C VAL A 380 -12.65 7.10 17.75
N GLY A 381 -13.27 8.25 17.50
CA GLY A 381 -14.64 8.50 17.88
C GLY A 381 -15.65 8.13 16.79
N VAL A 382 -16.69 7.40 17.17
CA VAL A 382 -17.83 7.03 16.32
C VAL A 382 -19.07 7.74 16.88
N GLN A 383 -19.52 8.80 16.23
CA GLN A 383 -20.78 9.49 16.51
C GLN A 383 -21.50 9.86 15.21
N LYS A 384 -22.77 9.48 15.11
CA LYS A 384 -23.65 9.79 13.97
C LYS A 384 -23.95 11.28 13.96
N ASN A 385 -24.11 11.85 12.77
CA ASN A 385 -24.51 13.25 12.65
C ASN A 385 -25.91 13.49 13.25
N SER A 386 -26.80 12.50 13.26
CA SER A 386 -28.11 12.59 13.90
C SER A 386 -28.05 12.64 15.44
N THR A 387 -27.00 12.08 16.05
CA THR A 387 -26.88 11.99 17.50
C THR A 387 -26.33 13.30 18.05
N LEU A 388 -27.19 14.03 18.76
CA LEU A 388 -26.85 15.34 19.31
C LEU A 388 -26.01 15.20 20.58
N THR A 389 -24.97 16.03 20.66
CA THR A 389 -24.15 16.16 21.87
C THR A 389 -24.92 16.94 22.94
N THR A 390 -24.95 16.42 24.17
CA THR A 390 -25.73 16.99 25.29
C THR A 390 -24.90 17.12 26.57
N LEU A 391 -25.27 18.04 27.45
CA LEU A 391 -24.75 18.13 28.81
C LEU A 391 -25.69 17.39 29.77
N SER A 392 -25.36 16.16 30.14
CA SER A 392 -26.23 15.29 30.95
C SER A 392 -26.17 15.57 32.45
N ALA A 393 -25.04 16.07 32.95
CA ALA A 393 -24.87 16.42 34.36
C ALA A 393 -23.85 17.56 34.54
N ILE A 394 -24.08 18.39 35.55
CA ILE A 394 -23.17 19.46 35.99
C ILE A 394 -23.34 19.67 37.50
N SER A 395 -22.25 19.71 38.26
CA SER A 395 -22.29 19.88 39.73
C SER A 395 -20.94 20.30 40.32
N SER A 396 -20.95 20.70 41.58
CA SER A 396 -19.74 20.89 42.40
C SER A 396 -19.75 19.84 43.50
N ALA A 397 -18.68 19.05 43.62
CA ALA A 397 -18.56 18.01 44.65
C ALA A 397 -17.97 18.51 45.96
N SER A 398 -17.21 19.62 45.94
CA SER A 398 -16.58 20.14 47.16
C SER A 398 -17.35 21.25 47.86
N HIS A 399 -18.31 21.88 47.16
CA HIS A 399 -19.18 22.90 47.73
C HIS A 399 -20.60 22.67 47.24
N SER A 400 -21.50 22.42 48.18
CA SER A 400 -22.94 22.32 47.92
C SER A 400 -23.53 23.68 47.53
N ALA A 401 -24.73 23.69 46.96
CA ALA A 401 -25.38 24.93 46.56
C ALA A 401 -25.62 25.84 47.79
N GLY A 402 -25.04 27.04 47.78
CA GLY A 402 -25.14 28.01 48.90
C GLY A 402 -24.10 27.82 50.01
N GLU A 403 -23.17 26.87 49.87
CA GLU A 403 -22.04 26.74 50.78
C GLU A 403 -20.97 27.78 50.45
N ALA A 404 -20.62 28.60 51.44
CA ALA A 404 -19.69 29.71 51.27
C ALA A 404 -18.31 29.23 50.78
N VAL A 405 -17.71 30.01 49.87
CA VAL A 405 -16.36 29.75 49.34
C VAL A 405 -15.42 30.85 49.83
N GLN A 406 -14.27 30.46 50.34
CA GLN A 406 -13.19 31.35 50.73
C GLN A 406 -12.08 31.39 49.68
N ALA A 407 -11.33 32.49 49.65
CA ALA A 407 -10.17 32.60 48.77
C ALA A 407 -9.14 31.51 49.14
N GLY A 408 -8.63 30.78 48.15
CA GLY A 408 -7.74 29.65 48.35
C GLY A 408 -8.42 28.28 48.42
N ASP A 409 -9.75 28.22 48.57
CA ASP A 409 -10.48 26.96 48.63
C ASP A 409 -10.36 26.15 47.32
N LYS A 410 -10.40 24.83 47.46
CA LYS A 410 -10.36 23.90 46.31
C LYS A 410 -11.79 23.58 45.87
N ILE A 411 -12.17 24.10 44.71
CA ILE A 411 -13.48 23.85 44.12
C ILE A 411 -13.36 22.68 43.14
N VAL A 412 -14.11 21.60 43.38
CA VAL A 412 -14.12 20.39 42.53
C VAL A 412 -15.38 20.40 41.68
N LEU A 413 -15.20 20.67 40.39
CA LEU A 413 -16.26 20.80 39.40
C LEU A 413 -16.41 19.51 38.60
N ASN A 414 -17.65 19.03 38.51
CA ASN A 414 -18.02 17.84 37.76
C ASN A 414 -18.98 18.21 36.63
N TRP A 415 -18.76 17.58 35.48
CA TRP A 415 -19.71 17.59 34.37
C TRP A 415 -19.70 16.24 33.66
N LYS A 416 -20.75 15.97 32.89
CA LYS A 416 -20.85 14.80 32.02
C LYS A 416 -21.48 15.19 30.70
N PHE A 417 -20.68 15.25 29.64
CA PHE A 417 -21.19 15.35 28.28
C PHE A 417 -21.55 13.96 27.76
N ARG A 418 -22.64 13.86 27.00
CA ARG A 418 -22.97 12.69 26.18
C ARG A 418 -22.64 13.05 24.75
N GLY A 419 -21.54 12.52 24.24
CA GLY A 419 -20.93 12.85 22.97
C GLY A 419 -19.47 12.43 22.95
N ILE A 420 -18.89 12.29 21.76
CA ILE A 420 -17.53 11.82 21.55
C ILE A 420 -16.70 13.01 21.06
N GLY A 421 -15.67 13.40 21.80
CA GLY A 421 -14.95 14.64 21.53
C GLY A 421 -13.84 14.97 22.52
N SER A 422 -13.61 16.26 22.73
CA SER A 422 -12.68 16.74 23.76
C SER A 422 -13.18 18.04 24.35
N ALA A 423 -12.87 18.28 25.63
CA ALA A 423 -13.17 19.52 26.30
C ALA A 423 -11.91 20.37 26.55
N THR A 424 -12.08 21.68 26.47
CA THR A 424 -11.16 22.69 27.00
C THR A 424 -11.88 23.46 28.10
N CYS A 425 -11.14 24.16 28.95
CA CYS A 425 -11.75 24.97 30.00
C CYS A 425 -11.03 26.29 30.22
N THR A 426 -11.76 27.26 30.74
CA THR A 426 -11.24 28.57 31.11
C THR A 426 -11.68 28.94 32.51
N HIS A 427 -10.84 29.69 33.22
CA HIS A 427 -11.12 30.28 34.53
C HIS A 427 -10.91 31.79 34.46
N ASP A 428 -12.01 32.54 34.47
CA ASP A 428 -12.08 33.99 34.17
C ASP A 428 -11.47 34.33 32.80
N GLY A 429 -11.82 33.53 31.78
CA GLY A 429 -11.36 33.71 30.41
C GLY A 429 -9.92 33.25 30.16
N GLN A 430 -9.16 32.89 31.21
CA GLN A 430 -7.82 32.34 31.06
C GLN A 430 -7.87 30.82 30.89
N PRO A 431 -7.07 30.23 29.97
CA PRO A 431 -7.03 28.77 29.80
C PRO A 431 -6.73 28.05 31.12
N ALA A 432 -7.54 27.05 31.43
CA ALA A 432 -7.33 26.11 32.52
C ALA A 432 -7.21 24.70 31.92
N SER A 433 -6.50 23.80 32.61
CA SER A 433 -6.28 22.43 32.13
C SER A 433 -5.91 21.53 33.30
N ASN A 434 -6.45 20.31 33.33
CA ASN A 434 -6.05 19.24 34.25
C ASN A 434 -5.61 17.95 33.52
N ALA A 435 -5.55 17.99 32.19
CA ALA A 435 -4.99 16.92 31.36
C ALA A 435 -3.94 17.47 30.39
N ALA A 436 -3.24 16.57 29.71
CA ALA A 436 -2.23 16.92 28.71
C ALA A 436 -2.83 17.70 27.53
N ASN A 437 -1.99 18.49 26.85
CA ASN A 437 -2.33 19.24 25.63
C ASN A 437 -3.49 20.25 25.81
N GLY A 438 -3.62 20.85 27.00
CA GLY A 438 -4.65 21.87 27.27
C GLY A 438 -6.07 21.33 27.36
N LYS A 439 -6.23 20.01 27.55
CA LYS A 439 -7.54 19.35 27.68
C LYS A 439 -8.06 19.43 29.11
N CYS A 440 -9.38 19.48 29.24
CA CYS A 440 -10.07 19.40 30.52
C CYS A 440 -10.88 18.12 30.62
N VAL A 441 -10.68 17.40 31.72
CA VAL A 441 -11.41 16.18 32.06
C VAL A 441 -12.17 16.40 33.38
N SER A 442 -13.35 15.80 33.48
CA SER A 442 -14.14 15.81 34.72
C SER A 442 -13.61 14.70 35.66
N PRO A 443 -13.38 14.97 36.95
CA PRO A 443 -13.51 16.25 37.65
C PRO A 443 -12.35 17.22 37.40
N LEU A 444 -12.61 18.53 37.44
CA LEU A 444 -11.60 19.59 37.48
C LEU A 444 -11.56 20.26 38.86
N THR A 445 -10.36 20.36 39.44
CA THR A 445 -10.13 21.14 40.65
C THR A 445 -9.53 22.49 40.31
N ILE A 446 -10.18 23.57 40.73
CA ILE A 446 -9.65 24.94 40.66
C ILE A 446 -9.38 25.48 42.06
N THR A 447 -8.57 26.53 42.14
CA THR A 447 -8.38 27.27 43.39
C THR A 447 -9.20 28.55 43.34
N ALA A 448 -10.05 28.77 44.34
CA ALA A 448 -10.85 29.98 44.45
C ALA A 448 -9.94 31.20 44.52
N LYS A 449 -10.12 32.13 43.58
CA LYS A 449 -9.43 33.43 43.58
C LYS A 449 -9.99 34.34 44.66
N ASP A 450 -9.21 35.38 44.98
CA ASP A 450 -9.67 36.44 45.88
C ASP A 450 -10.86 37.18 45.27
N PHE A 451 -11.85 37.42 46.12
CA PHE A 451 -13.09 38.06 45.75
C PHE A 451 -12.98 39.59 45.84
N GLY A 452 -12.17 40.18 46.72
CA GLY A 452 -12.13 41.64 46.93
C GLY A 452 -13.44 42.29 47.43
N SER A 453 -14.61 41.66 47.22
CA SER A 453 -15.94 41.96 47.76
C SER A 453 -16.82 40.71 47.64
N ALA A 454 -17.88 40.58 48.46
CA ALA A 454 -18.81 39.44 48.41
C ALA A 454 -19.54 39.26 47.07
N LYS A 455 -19.60 40.31 46.23
CA LYS A 455 -20.30 40.31 44.94
C LYS A 455 -19.43 39.92 43.76
N THR A 456 -18.12 39.79 43.94
CA THR A 456 -17.22 39.43 42.84
C THR A 456 -17.46 37.99 42.43
N ARG A 457 -17.66 37.79 41.14
CA ARG A 457 -18.00 36.50 40.53
C ARG A 457 -16.87 36.04 39.66
N HIS A 458 -16.49 34.79 39.83
CA HIS A 458 -15.54 34.11 38.98
C HIS A 458 -16.26 33.07 38.15
N LYS A 459 -15.87 32.94 36.88
CA LYS A 459 -16.51 32.03 35.93
C LYS A 459 -15.54 30.92 35.56
N VAL A 460 -16.01 29.69 35.62
CA VAL A 460 -15.35 28.56 34.94
C VAL A 460 -16.25 28.06 33.83
N GLU A 461 -15.70 27.98 32.63
CA GLU A 461 -16.43 27.51 31.46
C GLU A 461 -15.67 26.35 30.83
N VAL A 462 -16.36 25.22 30.70
CA VAL A 462 -15.87 24.03 30.00
C VAL A 462 -16.57 23.96 28.65
N THR A 463 -15.79 23.97 27.58
CA THR A 463 -16.27 23.89 26.20
C THR A 463 -15.93 22.53 25.64
N PHE A 464 -16.94 21.71 25.35
CA PHE A 464 -16.79 20.41 24.71
C PHE A 464 -17.10 20.53 23.22
N THR A 465 -16.18 20.03 22.40
CA THR A 465 -16.35 19.92 20.95
C THR A 465 -16.37 18.45 20.57
N ASP A 466 -17.45 18.00 19.95
CA ASP A 466 -17.58 16.61 19.48
C ASP A 466 -16.78 16.37 18.18
N VAL A 467 -16.67 15.10 17.76
CA VAL A 467 -15.98 14.69 16.53
C VAL A 467 -16.60 15.22 15.25
N CYS A 468 -17.84 15.73 15.32
CA CYS A 468 -18.53 16.42 14.24
C CYS A 468 -18.40 17.95 14.32
N GLY A 469 -17.62 18.47 15.27
CA GLY A 469 -17.40 19.90 15.46
C GLY A 469 -18.52 20.63 16.20
N ARG A 470 -19.51 19.92 16.76
CA ARG A 470 -20.60 20.54 17.53
C ARG A 470 -20.10 20.88 18.93
N VAL A 471 -20.53 22.03 19.43
CA VAL A 471 -20.03 22.59 20.70
C VAL A 471 -21.12 22.59 21.77
N LYS A 472 -20.76 22.21 23.00
CA LYS A 472 -21.58 22.32 24.20
C LYS A 472 -20.77 22.84 25.38
N ASN A 473 -21.39 23.68 26.21
CA ASN A 473 -20.70 24.34 27.31
C ASN A 473 -21.28 23.92 28.68
N ALA A 474 -20.41 23.66 29.65
CA ALA A 474 -20.73 23.54 31.06
C ALA A 474 -20.14 24.76 31.79
N GLY A 475 -21.01 25.68 32.21
CA GLY A 475 -20.64 26.89 32.93
C GLY A 475 -20.86 26.79 34.43
N PHE A 476 -19.90 27.29 35.18
CA PHE A 476 -19.92 27.45 36.63
C PHE A 476 -19.63 28.92 36.97
N GLU A 477 -20.29 29.41 38.00
CA GLU A 477 -20.01 30.69 38.65
C GLU A 477 -19.76 30.42 40.13
N TYR A 478 -18.78 31.09 40.72
CA TYR A 478 -18.63 31.07 42.18
C TYR A 478 -18.30 32.46 42.72
N ASN A 479 -18.78 32.70 43.94
CA ASN A 479 -18.51 33.88 44.76
C ASN A 479 -18.42 33.45 46.24
N GLN A 480 -18.36 34.40 47.18
CA GLN A 480 -18.33 34.09 48.61
C GLN A 480 -19.60 33.37 49.11
N GLU A 481 -20.72 33.47 48.39
CA GLU A 481 -22.00 32.84 48.73
C GLU A 481 -22.07 31.37 48.27
N GLY A 482 -21.20 30.98 47.34
CA GLY A 482 -21.01 29.58 46.95
C GLY A 482 -20.80 29.35 45.47
N VAL A 483 -20.95 28.09 45.06
CA VAL A 483 -20.82 27.64 43.67
C VAL A 483 -22.19 27.44 43.04
N LYS A 484 -22.35 27.95 41.82
CA LYS A 484 -23.58 27.93 41.04
C LYS A 484 -23.32 27.38 39.64
N THR A 485 -24.19 26.50 39.17
CA THR A 485 -24.17 26.02 37.79
C THR A 485 -24.95 26.97 36.89
N LEU A 486 -24.35 27.35 35.76
CA LEU A 486 -24.93 28.28 34.79
C LEU A 486 -25.62 27.55 33.62
N SER A 487 -25.09 26.39 33.21
CA SER A 487 -25.64 25.60 32.11
C SER A 487 -26.80 24.74 32.58
N ALA A 488 -27.85 24.64 31.76
CA ALA A 488 -28.92 23.69 31.94
C ALA A 488 -28.46 22.27 31.53
N THR A 489 -28.99 21.25 32.20
CA THR A 489 -28.76 19.86 31.78
C THR A 489 -29.84 19.42 30.79
N GLU A 490 -29.44 18.54 29.89
CA GLU A 490 -30.19 18.08 28.74
C GLU A 490 -30.31 16.55 28.78
N ALA A 491 -31.47 16.03 28.37
CA ALA A 491 -31.65 14.62 28.05
C ALA A 491 -32.18 14.48 26.62
N LEU A 492 -31.90 13.32 26.02
CA LEU A 492 -32.48 12.94 24.74
C LEU A 492 -33.83 12.25 24.99
N ASN A 493 -34.84 12.68 24.25
CA ASN A 493 -36.12 11.97 24.14
C ASN A 493 -35.94 10.72 23.27
N ASP A 494 -36.91 9.80 23.34
CA ASP A 494 -36.92 8.57 22.53
C ASP A 494 -36.97 8.85 21.02
N ASP A 495 -37.47 10.02 20.61
CA ASP A 495 -37.50 10.49 19.23
C ASP A 495 -36.20 11.19 18.77
N GLY A 496 -35.19 11.25 19.63
CA GLY A 496 -33.89 11.88 19.36
C GLY A 496 -33.85 13.40 19.55
N THR A 497 -34.96 14.04 19.96
CA THR A 497 -34.98 15.48 20.29
C THR A 497 -34.40 15.75 21.69
N ILE A 498 -33.95 16.99 21.95
CA ILE A 498 -33.41 17.39 23.26
C ILE A 498 -34.54 17.94 24.13
N ARG A 499 -34.60 17.46 25.38
CA ARG A 499 -35.39 18.06 26.47
C ARG A 499 -34.45 18.60 27.54
N ILE A 500 -34.76 19.78 28.06
CA ILE A 500 -34.05 20.35 29.22
C ILE A 500 -34.59 19.69 30.49
N VAL A 501 -33.71 19.13 31.33
CA VAL A 501 -34.09 18.32 32.51
C VAL A 501 -33.70 18.99 33.82
N GLY A 502 -32.69 19.87 33.83
CA GLY A 502 -32.24 20.59 35.01
C GLY A 502 -32.00 22.06 34.70
N GLY A 503 -32.49 22.93 35.58
CA GLY A 503 -32.30 24.38 35.45
C GLY A 503 -30.89 24.82 35.82
N GLY A 504 -30.13 25.30 34.83
CA GLY A 504 -29.17 26.36 35.11
C GLY A 504 -29.97 27.57 35.55
N ASN A 505 -29.58 28.25 36.63
CA ASN A 505 -30.27 29.46 37.08
C ASN A 505 -29.95 30.58 36.07
N ILE A 506 -30.63 30.57 34.92
CA ILE A 506 -30.67 31.64 33.94
C ILE A 506 -31.32 32.81 34.67
N GLY A 507 -30.50 33.72 35.18
CA GLY A 507 -30.98 34.97 35.75
C GLY A 507 -31.88 35.67 34.74
N GLY A 508 -33.07 36.05 35.20
CA GLY A 508 -34.15 36.57 34.37
C GLY A 508 -33.72 37.63 33.37
N GLY A 509 -33.95 37.31 32.10
CA GLY A 509 -34.05 38.24 31.00
C GLY A 509 -35.05 37.64 30.03
N ALA A 510 -36.29 38.12 30.07
CA ALA A 510 -37.29 37.81 29.07
C ALA A 510 -36.78 38.30 27.71
N TYR A 511 -36.20 37.40 26.91
CA TYR A 511 -36.06 37.62 25.49
C TYR A 511 -37.25 36.98 24.79
N ASN A 512 -38.23 37.81 24.45
CA ASN A 512 -39.05 37.53 23.29
C ASN A 512 -38.11 37.35 22.10
N ALA A 513 -37.99 36.12 21.60
CA ALA A 513 -37.40 35.85 20.30
C ALA A 513 -38.30 34.85 19.57
N ALA A 514 -39.41 35.37 19.04
CA ALA A 514 -39.83 34.95 17.70
C ALA A 514 -38.67 35.28 16.75
N GLY A 515 -38.05 34.27 16.15
CA GLY A 515 -36.85 34.51 15.36
C GLY A 515 -36.23 33.28 14.70
N GLY A 516 -36.97 32.64 13.78
CA GLY A 516 -36.39 32.10 12.55
C GLY A 516 -35.67 30.75 12.60
N LEU A 517 -36.39 29.69 12.18
CA LEU A 517 -35.83 28.68 11.29
C LEU A 517 -34.99 29.37 10.20
N ARG A 518 -33.67 29.24 10.25
CA ARG A 518 -32.85 29.41 9.05
C ARG A 518 -32.66 28.06 8.41
N ALA A 519 -33.51 27.82 7.42
CA ALA A 519 -33.24 26.89 6.35
C ALA A 519 -31.83 27.13 5.81
N ALA A 520 -31.09 26.04 5.62
CA ALA A 520 -29.88 26.03 4.82
C ALA A 520 -30.25 26.39 3.37
N GLY A 521 -30.22 27.69 3.06
CA GLY A 521 -30.31 28.21 1.71
C GLY A 521 -28.94 28.16 1.06
N SER A 522 -28.80 27.31 0.05
CA SER A 522 -27.70 27.29 -0.91
C SER A 522 -27.38 28.70 -1.42
N LEU A 523 -26.17 29.17 -1.15
CA LEU A 523 -25.57 30.28 -1.85
C LEU A 523 -24.84 29.73 -3.08
N VAL A 524 -25.60 29.64 -4.18
CA VAL A 524 -25.04 29.73 -5.53
C VAL A 524 -24.75 31.21 -5.76
N LEU A 525 -23.48 31.60 -5.68
CA LEU A 525 -23.00 32.87 -6.22
C LEU A 525 -22.31 32.57 -7.53
N GLY A 526 -23.05 32.83 -8.61
CA GLY A 526 -22.52 32.87 -9.96
C GLY A 526 -21.55 34.04 -10.11
N VAL A 527 -20.40 33.74 -10.70
CA VAL A 527 -19.56 34.72 -11.38
C VAL A 527 -19.91 34.65 -12.86
N LEU A 528 -20.61 35.68 -13.34
CA LEU A 528 -20.72 36.01 -14.75
C LEU A 528 -19.46 36.80 -15.14
N GLY A 529 -18.75 36.33 -16.15
CA GLY A 529 -17.52 36.96 -16.63
C GLY A 529 -17.00 36.39 -17.95
N ALA A 530 -17.80 36.54 -19.01
CA ALA A 530 -17.43 36.78 -20.40
C ALA A 530 -16.63 35.74 -21.24
N LEU A 531 -17.22 35.50 -22.43
CA LEU A 531 -16.58 35.36 -23.76
C LEU A 531 -15.58 34.21 -23.99
N VAL A 532 -15.93 33.23 -24.83
CA VAL A 532 -15.73 33.25 -26.30
C VAL A 532 -16.19 31.89 -26.84
N LEU A 533 -17.16 31.95 -27.75
CA LEU A 533 -17.51 30.88 -28.67
C LEU A 533 -16.40 30.80 -29.72
N LEU A 534 -15.73 29.65 -29.87
CA LEU A 534 -14.99 29.34 -31.09
C LEU A 534 -15.14 27.86 -31.39
N LEU A 535 -15.75 27.62 -32.55
CA LEU A 535 -15.86 26.37 -33.26
C LEU A 535 -14.52 25.64 -33.34
N LEU A 536 -14.52 24.35 -32.97
CA LEU A 536 -14.01 23.20 -33.74
C LEU A 536 -14.32 21.89 -33.01
#